data_AF-W9XS75-F1
#
_entry.id   AF-W9XS75-F1
#
_cell.length_a   1.000
_cell.length_b   1.000
_cell.length_c   1.000
_cell.angle_alpha   90.00
_cell.angle_beta   90.00
_cell.angle_gamma   90.00
#
_symmetry.space_group_name_H-M   'P 1'
#
loop_
_entity.id
_entity.type
_entity.pdbx_description
1 polymer ?
#
loop_
_entity_poly.entity_id
_entity_poly.type
_entity_poly.pdbx_seq_one_letter_code
_entity_poly.pdbx_strand_id
1 'polypeptide(L)'
;MATFEAFPQSDAMPELEAKLDDDYHIQDTLKFDRTVLTPSVVRYLLGQYDRCIRPQYDIPIPELSNQDATLLKKLPDHPKFKILIACAIAAARESYRSPQWKAMSQLCRDWANESINTIISSWDGESLTAILLLLIYELADSSRGVAWELLDLAIRTCLQLGWHRTNGTLESGPVVYDSSDSSNKARLMSVLKSIEG
;
A
#
# COMPACT_ATOMS: atom_id res chain seq x y z
N MET A 1 -20.33 -13.64 -64.07
CA MET A 1 -20.07 -12.19 -64.21
C MET A 1 -21.17 -11.49 -63.41
N ALA A 2 -20.90 -11.21 -62.13
CA ALA A 2 -21.89 -10.72 -61.18
C ALA A 2 -21.95 -9.19 -61.26
N THR A 3 -23.13 -8.66 -61.54
CA THR A 3 -23.45 -7.23 -61.61
C THR A 3 -23.72 -6.68 -60.21
N PHE A 4 -23.05 -5.56 -59.94
CA PHE A 4 -23.05 -4.79 -58.70
C PHE A 4 -24.36 -3.97 -58.61
N GLU A 5 -25.20 -4.23 -57.61
CA GLU A 5 -26.37 -3.39 -57.33
C GLU A 5 -25.92 -2.11 -56.60
N ALA A 6 -26.14 -0.98 -57.26
CA ALA A 6 -25.98 0.35 -56.70
C ALA A 6 -27.31 0.81 -56.10
N PHE A 7 -27.29 1.30 -54.87
CA PHE A 7 -28.38 2.09 -54.28
C PHE A 7 -27.89 3.53 -53.99
N PRO A 8 -28.78 4.53 -54.05
CA PRO A 8 -28.44 5.89 -54.43
C PRO A 8 -27.84 6.72 -53.29
N GLN A 9 -26.89 7.58 -53.67
CA GLN A 9 -26.43 8.72 -52.88
C GLN A 9 -27.53 9.77 -52.82
N SER A 10 -27.95 10.15 -51.61
CA SER A 10 -28.67 11.40 -51.36
C SER A 10 -27.86 12.21 -50.36
N ASP A 11 -27.34 13.33 -50.85
CA ASP A 11 -26.66 14.39 -50.11
C ASP A 11 -27.53 14.96 -48.98
N ALA A 12 -26.93 15.14 -47.79
CA ALA A 12 -27.08 16.30 -46.90
C ALA A 12 -26.24 16.13 -45.62
N MET A 13 -25.08 16.78 -45.56
CA MET A 13 -24.35 17.12 -44.32
C MET A 13 -25.16 18.17 -43.52
N PRO A 14 -25.11 18.21 -42.16
CA PRO A 14 -23.91 18.69 -41.47
C PRO A 14 -23.54 17.94 -40.17
N GLU A 15 -22.23 17.81 -39.97
CA GLU A 15 -21.50 18.08 -38.72
C GLU A 15 -22.33 18.02 -37.42
N LEU A 16 -22.22 16.89 -36.72
CA LEU A 16 -22.47 16.85 -35.28
C LEU A 16 -21.43 15.93 -34.63
N GLU A 17 -20.31 16.54 -34.24
CA GLU A 17 -19.45 16.06 -33.16
C GLU A 17 -20.33 15.84 -31.92
N ALA A 18 -20.85 14.63 -31.77
CA ALA A 18 -21.64 14.22 -30.62
C ALA A 18 -20.81 13.22 -29.80
N LYS A 19 -20.01 13.78 -28.89
CA LYS A 19 -19.63 13.23 -27.58
C LYS A 19 -19.40 11.72 -27.50
N LEU A 20 -18.13 11.33 -27.64
CA LEU A 20 -17.60 10.08 -27.07
C LEU A 20 -17.10 10.29 -25.62
N ASP A 21 -17.74 11.19 -24.87
CA ASP A 21 -17.40 11.54 -23.48
C ASP A 21 -18.57 11.19 -22.55
N ASP A 22 -19.03 9.94 -22.52
CA ASP A 22 -20.05 9.58 -21.51
C ASP A 22 -20.13 8.08 -21.14
N ASP A 23 -19.02 7.32 -21.24
CA ASP A 23 -19.03 5.90 -20.82
C ASP A 23 -17.92 5.51 -19.83
N TYR A 24 -17.24 6.48 -19.22
CA TYR A 24 -16.18 6.25 -18.21
C TYR A 24 -16.44 6.85 -16.83
N HIS A 25 -17.68 7.25 -16.53
CA HIS A 25 -18.01 7.85 -15.24
C HIS A 25 -19.25 7.27 -14.55
N ILE A 26 -19.44 5.95 -14.63
CA ILE A 26 -20.18 5.22 -13.59
C ILE A 26 -19.21 4.86 -12.45
N GLN A 27 -18.48 5.86 -11.95
CA GLN A 27 -18.09 5.88 -10.55
C GLN A 27 -19.21 6.62 -9.83
N ASP A 28 -20.38 5.99 -9.73
CA ASP A 28 -21.37 6.35 -8.72
C ASP A 28 -20.74 6.01 -7.36
N THR A 29 -19.83 6.88 -6.93
CA THR A 29 -19.44 7.05 -5.55
C THR A 29 -20.71 7.47 -4.81
N LEU A 30 -21.52 6.47 -4.44
CA LEU A 30 -22.29 6.54 -3.21
C LEU A 30 -21.27 6.91 -2.14
N LYS A 31 -21.13 8.20 -1.87
CA LYS A 31 -20.33 8.74 -0.78
C LYS A 31 -20.97 8.22 0.50
N PHE A 32 -20.64 6.99 0.86
CA PHE A 32 -21.03 6.43 2.14
C PHE A 32 -20.46 7.38 3.18
N ASP A 33 -21.35 7.91 4.01
CA ASP A 33 -20.94 8.88 5.02
C ASP A 33 -19.99 8.18 5.99
N ARG A 34 -18.91 8.87 6.36
CA ARG A 34 -17.86 8.35 7.26
C ARG A 34 -18.43 8.00 8.64
N THR A 35 -19.65 8.45 8.94
CA THR A 35 -20.44 8.11 10.12
C THR A 35 -20.83 6.63 10.21
N VAL A 36 -20.82 5.89 9.09
CA VAL A 36 -21.11 4.45 9.06
C VAL A 36 -19.96 3.63 9.67
N LEU A 37 -18.73 4.16 9.67
CA LEU A 37 -17.58 3.55 10.35
C LEU A 37 -17.65 3.82 11.87
N THR A 38 -18.54 3.09 12.54
CA THR A 38 -18.72 3.19 13.99
C THR A 38 -17.58 2.50 14.75
N PRO A 39 -17.29 2.91 16.00
CA PRO A 39 -16.32 2.25 16.86
C PRO A 39 -16.44 0.73 17.01
N SER A 40 -17.68 0.21 17.03
CA SER A 40 -17.95 -1.22 17.09
C SER A 40 -17.52 -1.94 15.82
N VAL A 41 -17.79 -1.34 14.65
CA VAL A 41 -17.38 -1.88 13.35
C VAL A 41 -15.85 -1.89 13.24
N VAL A 42 -15.17 -0.81 13.64
CA VAL A 42 -13.71 -0.75 13.65
C VAL A 42 -13.12 -1.85 14.53
N ARG A 43 -13.63 -2.02 15.76
CA ARG A 43 -13.17 -3.08 16.67
C ARG A 43 -13.42 -4.48 16.11
N TYR A 44 -14.58 -4.70 15.49
CA TYR A 44 -14.88 -5.97 14.83
C TYR A 44 -13.87 -6.27 13.71
N LEU A 45 -13.64 -5.30 12.82
CA LEU A 45 -12.73 -5.47 11.68
C LEU A 45 -11.28 -5.65 12.11
N LEU A 46 -10.80 -4.91 13.12
CA LEU A 46 -9.46 -5.09 13.68
C LEU A 46 -9.31 -6.48 14.32
N GLY A 47 -10.31 -6.96 15.04
CA GLY A 47 -10.31 -8.33 15.57
C GLY A 47 -10.24 -9.40 14.47
N GLN A 48 -10.89 -9.17 13.33
CA GLN A 48 -10.77 -10.06 12.17
C GLN A 48 -9.38 -9.96 11.52
N TYR A 49 -8.80 -8.76 11.47
CA TYR A 49 -7.45 -8.55 10.97
C TYR A 49 -6.42 -9.33 11.79
N ASP A 50 -6.45 -9.18 13.12
CA ASP A 50 -5.54 -9.89 14.02
C ASP A 50 -5.69 -11.41 13.91
N ARG A 51 -6.91 -11.91 13.71
CA ARG A 51 -7.17 -13.34 13.58
C ARG A 51 -6.72 -13.92 12.25
N CYS A 52 -6.87 -13.17 11.16
CA CYS A 52 -6.84 -13.75 9.81
C CYS A 52 -5.68 -13.27 8.93
N ILE A 53 -5.14 -12.08 9.20
CA ILE A 53 -4.18 -11.40 8.34
C ILE A 53 -2.83 -11.30 9.05
N ARG A 54 -2.81 -10.84 10.31
CA ARG A 54 -1.60 -10.71 11.11
C ARG A 54 -0.74 -11.98 11.19
N PRO A 55 -1.27 -13.20 11.31
CA PRO A 55 -0.44 -14.41 11.37
C PRO A 55 0.38 -14.69 10.09
N GLN A 56 -0.01 -14.10 8.95
CA GLN A 56 0.64 -14.33 7.66
C GLN A 56 1.62 -13.22 7.29
N TYR A 57 1.35 -11.98 7.71
CA TYR A 57 2.11 -10.82 7.26
C TYR A 57 2.85 -10.08 8.39
N ASP A 58 2.57 -10.41 9.66
CA ASP A 58 3.15 -9.80 10.87
C ASP A 58 3.36 -8.26 10.81
N ILE A 59 2.38 -7.55 10.24
CA ILE A 59 2.37 -6.08 10.22
C ILE A 59 1.60 -5.60 11.44
N PRO A 60 2.26 -4.98 12.44
CA PRO A 60 1.59 -4.49 13.64
C PRO A 60 0.74 -3.27 13.29
N ILE A 61 -0.54 -3.33 13.69
CA ILE A 61 -1.46 -2.20 13.62
C ILE A 61 -1.49 -1.53 15.00
N PRO A 62 -1.49 -0.18 15.07
CA PRO A 62 -1.59 0.51 16.35
C PRO A 62 -2.81 0.06 17.15
N GLU A 63 -2.62 -0.27 18.43
CA GLU A 63 -3.72 -0.63 19.31
C GLU A 63 -4.60 0.60 19.56
N LEU A 64 -5.90 0.45 19.28
CA LEU A 64 -6.89 1.48 19.57
C LEU A 64 -7.36 1.34 21.02
N SER A 65 -7.14 2.35 21.85
CA SER A 65 -7.81 2.39 23.16
C SER A 65 -9.32 2.51 22.98
N ASN A 66 -10.10 1.98 23.93
CA ASN A 66 -11.57 1.90 23.86
C ASN A 66 -12.27 3.25 23.59
N GLN A 67 -11.61 4.38 23.83
CA GLN A 67 -12.11 5.74 23.61
C GLN A 67 -11.76 6.31 22.21
N ASP A 68 -10.69 5.81 21.57
CA ASP A 68 -10.05 6.43 20.41
C ASP A 68 -10.73 6.15 19.07
N ALA A 69 -11.64 5.17 19.03
CA ALA A 69 -12.41 4.90 17.82
C ALA A 69 -13.34 6.06 17.43
N THR A 70 -13.77 6.87 18.41
CA THR A 70 -14.49 8.14 18.15
C THR A 70 -13.57 9.27 17.67
N LEU A 71 -12.26 9.06 17.76
CA LEU A 71 -11.21 10.01 17.43
C LEU A 71 -10.41 9.62 16.17
N LEU A 72 -10.90 8.69 15.34
CA LEU A 72 -10.28 8.36 14.03
C LEU A 72 -10.04 9.60 13.15
N LYS A 73 -10.84 10.67 13.35
CA LYS A 73 -10.64 11.99 12.73
C LYS A 73 -9.49 12.81 13.34
N LYS A 74 -9.13 12.58 14.60
CA LYS A 74 -8.09 13.30 15.35
C LYS A 74 -6.76 12.55 15.42
N LEU A 75 -6.70 11.30 14.98
CA LEU A 75 -5.44 10.56 14.90
C LEU A 75 -4.50 11.18 13.85
N PRO A 76 -3.17 11.13 14.08
CA PRO A 76 -2.21 11.50 13.07
C PRO A 76 -2.30 10.57 11.85
N ASP A 77 -1.83 11.06 10.71
CA ASP A 77 -2.05 10.44 9.39
C ASP A 77 -1.55 8.99 9.31
N HIS A 78 -0.34 8.70 9.81
CA HIS A 78 0.26 7.36 9.76
C HIS A 78 -0.56 6.29 10.50
N PRO A 79 -0.84 6.40 11.82
CA PRO A 79 -1.62 5.39 12.51
C PRO A 79 -3.05 5.32 11.98
N LYS A 80 -3.66 6.46 11.66
CA LYS A 80 -5.00 6.52 11.05
C LYS A 80 -5.04 5.72 9.76
N PHE A 81 -4.07 5.91 8.87
CA PHE A 81 -3.93 5.14 7.63
C PHE A 81 -3.83 3.64 7.91
N LYS A 82 -2.93 3.22 8.82
CA LYS A 82 -2.74 1.80 9.17
C LYS A 82 -4.03 1.16 9.68
N ILE A 83 -4.79 1.86 10.52
CA ILE A 83 -6.07 1.38 11.04
C ILE A 83 -7.12 1.27 9.92
N LEU A 84 -7.25 2.30 9.09
CA LEU A 84 -8.22 2.32 7.99
C LEU A 84 -7.93 1.23 6.98
N ILE A 85 -6.67 1.05 6.57
CA ILE A 85 -6.31 0.01 5.60
C ILE A 85 -6.45 -1.38 6.19
N ALA A 86 -6.12 -1.59 7.47
CA ALA A 86 -6.37 -2.86 8.15
C ALA A 86 -7.87 -3.21 8.19
N CYS A 87 -8.72 -2.22 8.49
CA CYS A 87 -10.17 -2.37 8.43
C CYS A 87 -10.64 -2.68 7.00
N ALA A 88 -10.07 -2.01 6.00
CA ALA A 88 -10.38 -2.24 4.60
C ALA A 88 -10.05 -3.68 4.18
N ILE A 89 -8.85 -4.19 4.49
CA ILE A 89 -8.44 -5.56 4.17
C ILE A 89 -9.36 -6.58 4.87
N ALA A 90 -9.66 -6.37 6.16
CA ALA A 90 -10.56 -7.25 6.91
C ALA A 90 -11.98 -7.26 6.30
N ALA A 91 -12.51 -6.09 5.91
CA ALA A 91 -13.81 -5.97 5.27
C ALA A 91 -13.83 -6.58 3.86
N ALA A 92 -12.77 -6.39 3.07
CA ALA A 92 -12.60 -7.00 1.75
C ALA A 92 -12.69 -8.53 1.86
N ARG A 93 -11.96 -9.11 2.81
CA ARG A 93 -11.99 -10.55 3.08
C ARG A 93 -13.37 -11.03 3.54
N GLU A 94 -14.00 -10.30 4.46
CA GLU A 94 -15.35 -10.66 4.94
C GLU A 94 -16.40 -10.55 3.82
N SER A 95 -16.15 -9.70 2.81
CA SER A 95 -17.05 -9.55 1.66
C SER A 95 -17.21 -10.82 0.83
N TYR A 96 -16.21 -11.71 0.83
CA TYR A 96 -16.31 -13.03 0.19
C TYR A 96 -17.36 -13.93 0.83
N ARG A 97 -17.64 -13.75 2.12
CA ARG A 97 -18.71 -14.46 2.83
C ARG A 97 -20.01 -13.67 2.82
N SER A 98 -19.92 -12.36 3.02
CA SER A 98 -21.04 -11.47 3.26
C SER A 98 -20.85 -10.18 2.42
N PRO A 99 -21.45 -10.09 1.22
CA PRO A 99 -21.12 -9.04 0.24
C PRO A 99 -21.42 -7.61 0.72
N GLN A 100 -22.24 -7.45 1.76
CA GLN A 100 -22.49 -6.17 2.43
C GLN A 100 -21.22 -5.46 2.94
N TRP A 101 -20.14 -6.21 3.20
CA TRP A 101 -18.87 -5.63 3.65
C TRP A 101 -18.06 -4.98 2.53
N LYS A 102 -18.40 -5.21 1.26
CA LYS A 102 -17.68 -4.64 0.12
C LYS A 102 -17.70 -3.12 0.13
N ALA A 103 -18.85 -2.51 0.38
CA ALA A 103 -18.98 -1.06 0.49
C ALA A 103 -18.14 -0.49 1.66
N MET A 104 -18.09 -1.21 2.79
CA MET A 104 -17.27 -0.81 3.94
C MET A 104 -15.77 -0.88 3.63
N SER A 105 -15.34 -1.91 2.89
CA SER A 105 -13.98 -2.06 2.40
C SER A 105 -13.55 -0.86 1.57
N GLN A 106 -14.37 -0.51 0.56
CA GLN A 106 -14.13 0.61 -0.33
C GLN A 106 -14.09 1.95 0.44
N LEU A 107 -15.05 2.18 1.34
CA LEU A 107 -15.05 3.38 2.19
C LEU A 107 -13.77 3.53 3.01
N CYS A 108 -13.32 2.46 3.66
CA CYS A 108 -12.10 2.49 4.46
C CYS A 108 -10.87 2.76 3.59
N ARG A 109 -10.82 2.14 2.40
CA ARG A 109 -9.73 2.31 1.43
C ARG A 109 -9.66 3.73 0.86
N ASP A 110 -10.81 4.33 0.54
CA ASP A 110 -10.89 5.69 0.01
C ASP A 110 -10.50 6.71 1.08
N TRP A 111 -10.97 6.51 2.31
CA TRP A 111 -10.57 7.38 3.42
C TRP A 111 -9.08 7.27 3.75
N ALA A 112 -8.49 6.07 3.67
CA ALA A 112 -7.05 5.89 3.80
C ALA A 112 -6.28 6.60 2.67
N ASN A 113 -6.85 6.68 1.47
CA ASN A 113 -6.23 7.31 0.31
C ASN A 113 -5.98 8.82 0.50
N GLU A 114 -6.68 9.48 1.43
CA GLU A 114 -6.46 10.90 1.74
C GLU A 114 -5.08 11.16 2.35
N SER A 115 -4.53 10.20 3.09
CA SER A 115 -3.24 10.33 3.78
C SER A 115 -2.08 9.65 3.02
N ILE A 116 -2.37 8.97 1.90
CA ILE A 116 -1.40 8.10 1.22
C ILE A 116 -0.20 8.85 0.63
N ASN A 117 -0.43 10.00 0.00
CA ASN A 117 0.63 10.76 -0.68
C ASN A 117 1.63 11.31 0.33
N THR A 118 1.12 11.79 1.47
CA THR A 118 1.95 12.25 2.58
C THR A 118 2.82 11.10 3.11
N ILE A 119 2.24 9.93 3.33
CA ILE A 119 2.94 8.76 3.88
C ILE A 119 3.99 8.18 2.92
N ILE A 120 3.69 8.11 1.62
CA ILE A 120 4.62 7.55 0.63
C ILE A 120 5.78 8.52 0.35
N SER A 121 5.56 9.83 0.48
CA SER A 121 6.59 10.84 0.22
C SER A 121 7.72 10.88 1.24
N SER A 122 7.60 10.24 2.42
CA SER A 122 8.67 10.21 3.43
C SER A 122 9.80 9.22 3.08
N TRP A 123 9.58 8.28 2.17
CA TRP A 123 10.56 7.27 1.73
C TRP A 123 11.28 6.54 2.88
N ASP A 124 10.57 6.31 3.98
CA ASP A 124 11.09 5.63 5.17
C ASP A 124 10.53 4.20 5.30
N GLY A 125 10.89 3.52 6.38
CA GLY A 125 10.35 2.18 6.67
C GLY A 125 8.84 2.17 6.91
N GLU A 126 8.24 3.30 7.33
CA GLU A 126 6.80 3.42 7.48
C GLU A 126 6.09 3.55 6.14
N SER A 127 6.66 4.28 5.17
CA SER A 127 6.21 4.32 3.79
C SER A 127 6.16 2.92 3.21
N LEU A 128 7.21 2.11 3.40
CA LEU A 128 7.24 0.73 2.92
C LEU A 128 6.14 -0.12 3.58
N THR A 129 5.96 0.01 4.89
CA THR A 129 4.88 -0.69 5.62
C THR A 129 3.51 -0.32 5.05
N ALA A 130 3.30 0.95 4.74
CA ALA A 130 2.06 1.43 4.12
C ALA A 130 1.85 0.86 2.72
N ILE A 131 2.90 0.81 1.89
CA ILE A 131 2.86 0.21 0.55
C ILE A 131 2.54 -1.29 0.64
N LEU A 132 3.14 -2.02 1.57
CA LEU A 132 2.85 -3.44 1.79
C LEU A 132 1.41 -3.69 2.23
N LEU A 133 0.86 -2.85 3.13
CA LEU A 133 -0.55 -2.93 3.51
C LEU A 133 -1.50 -2.67 2.33
N LEU A 134 -1.16 -1.73 1.44
CA LEU A 134 -1.93 -1.49 0.22
C LEU A 134 -1.84 -2.68 -0.74
N LEU A 135 -0.67 -3.30 -0.87
CA LEU A 135 -0.50 -4.49 -1.68
C LEU A 135 -1.38 -5.64 -1.15
N ILE A 136 -1.40 -5.87 0.16
CA ILE A 136 -2.28 -6.87 0.79
C ILE A 136 -3.75 -6.55 0.53
N TYR A 137 -4.14 -5.28 0.55
CA TYR A 137 -5.50 -4.87 0.18
C TYR A 137 -5.83 -5.24 -1.27
N GLU A 138 -4.96 -4.90 -2.22
CA GLU A 138 -5.18 -5.22 -3.65
C GLU A 138 -5.21 -6.73 -3.93
N LEU A 139 -4.55 -7.55 -3.10
CA LEU A 139 -4.68 -9.01 -3.15
C LEU A 139 -6.05 -9.50 -2.65
N ALA A 140 -6.68 -8.78 -1.72
CA ALA A 140 -8.02 -9.09 -1.21
C ALA A 140 -9.13 -8.50 -2.11
N ASP A 141 -8.91 -7.37 -2.76
CA ASP A 141 -9.83 -6.78 -3.73
C ASP A 141 -9.04 -6.16 -4.88
N SER A 142 -8.99 -6.87 -6.01
CA SER A 142 -8.21 -6.48 -7.19
C SER A 142 -8.94 -5.49 -8.11
N SER A 143 -9.97 -4.79 -7.62
CA SER A 143 -10.81 -3.90 -8.44
C SER A 143 -10.05 -2.77 -9.13
N ARG A 144 -8.87 -2.36 -8.62
CA ARG A 144 -8.08 -1.26 -9.18
C ARG A 144 -6.94 -1.72 -10.09
N GLY A 145 -6.51 -2.98 -9.99
CA GLY A 145 -5.45 -3.54 -10.84
C GLY A 145 -4.04 -2.96 -10.61
N VAL A 146 -3.78 -2.28 -9.48
CA VAL A 146 -2.51 -1.57 -9.21
C VAL A 146 -1.49 -2.39 -8.42
N ALA A 147 -1.73 -3.68 -8.21
CA ALA A 147 -0.87 -4.54 -7.39
C ALA A 147 0.59 -4.57 -7.89
N TRP A 148 0.80 -4.62 -9.21
CA TRP A 148 2.14 -4.63 -9.81
C TRP A 148 2.87 -3.31 -9.63
N GLU A 149 2.15 -2.19 -9.73
CA GLU A 149 2.72 -0.85 -9.52
C GLU A 149 3.13 -0.66 -8.05
N LEU A 150 2.31 -1.14 -7.12
CA LEU A 150 2.63 -1.14 -5.69
C LEU A 150 3.81 -2.05 -5.37
N LEU A 151 3.91 -3.20 -6.03
CA LEU A 151 5.07 -4.09 -5.87
C LEU A 151 6.36 -3.44 -6.37
N ASP A 152 6.32 -2.83 -7.56
CA ASP A 152 7.46 -2.10 -8.11
C ASP A 152 7.86 -0.92 -7.21
N LEU A 153 6.88 -0.17 -6.69
CA LEU A 153 7.12 0.89 -5.72
C LEU A 153 7.78 0.35 -4.44
N ALA A 154 7.28 -0.76 -3.88
CA ALA A 154 7.87 -1.40 -2.70
C ALA A 154 9.33 -1.80 -2.94
N ILE A 155 9.63 -2.40 -4.10
CA ILE A 155 11.00 -2.79 -4.49
C ILE A 155 11.89 -1.54 -4.55
N ARG A 156 11.44 -0.47 -5.21
CA ARG A 156 12.19 0.80 -5.28
C ARG A 156 12.42 1.40 -3.90
N THR A 157 11.44 1.36 -3.01
CA THR A 157 11.59 1.82 -1.62
C THR A 157 12.61 0.96 -0.85
N CYS A 158 12.58 -0.37 -0.98
CA CYS A 158 13.59 -1.26 -0.39
C CYS A 158 15.02 -0.96 -0.90
N LEU A 159 15.17 -0.67 -2.19
CA LEU A 159 16.45 -0.27 -2.77
C LEU A 159 16.92 1.07 -2.20
N GLN A 160 16.03 2.05 -2.12
CA GLN A 160 16.32 3.38 -1.60
C GLN A 160 16.72 3.35 -0.12
N LEU A 161 16.07 2.51 0.68
CA LEU A 161 16.41 2.27 2.09
C LEU A 161 17.73 1.50 2.28
N GLY A 162 18.34 1.02 1.20
CA GLY A 162 19.60 0.28 1.27
C GLY A 162 19.45 -1.15 1.78
N TRP A 163 18.24 -1.68 1.93
CA TRP A 163 18.00 -3.02 2.48
C TRP A 163 18.49 -4.17 1.57
N HIS A 164 18.77 -3.86 0.30
CA HIS A 164 19.45 -4.77 -0.63
C HIS A 164 20.92 -4.99 -0.27
N ARG A 165 21.54 -4.09 0.49
CA ARG A 165 22.92 -4.18 0.95
C ARG A 165 22.95 -5.08 2.18
N THR A 166 22.73 -6.37 1.96
CA THR A 166 22.89 -7.42 2.96
C THR A 166 24.38 -7.64 3.26
N ASN A 167 25.05 -6.59 3.73
CA ASN A 167 26.37 -6.69 4.33
C ASN A 167 26.11 -6.69 5.83
N GLY A 168 26.35 -7.82 6.47
CA GLY A 168 26.02 -8.06 7.88
C GLY A 168 26.73 -7.10 8.85
N THR A 169 26.13 -5.95 9.09
CA THR A 169 26.48 -5.08 10.22
C THR A 169 25.19 -4.70 10.93
N LEU A 170 24.80 -5.55 11.86
CA LEU A 170 24.17 -5.11 13.10
C LEU A 170 25.18 -4.22 13.84
N GLU A 171 25.48 -3.03 13.34
CA GLU A 171 26.17 -2.00 14.10
C GLU A 171 25.50 -0.65 13.88
N SER A 172 24.83 -0.25 14.96
CA SER A 172 24.31 1.06 15.32
C SER A 172 25.27 2.23 15.02
N GLY A 173 24.67 3.40 14.75
CA GLY A 173 25.21 4.68 15.21
C GLY A 173 25.87 5.59 14.17
N PRO A 174 25.98 6.90 14.47
CA PRO A 174 26.54 7.88 13.56
C PRO A 174 28.02 7.61 13.36
N VAL A 175 28.47 7.74 12.12
CA VAL A 175 29.84 7.51 11.67
C VAL A 175 30.82 8.37 12.47
N VAL A 176 31.41 7.78 13.51
CA VAL A 176 32.66 8.26 14.10
C VAL A 176 33.77 7.51 13.37
N TYR A 177 34.60 8.26 12.67
CA TYR A 177 35.80 7.77 12.01
C TYR A 177 36.81 7.37 13.09
N ASP A 178 36.79 6.13 13.57
CA ASP A 178 37.78 5.65 14.54
C ASP A 178 38.93 4.92 13.85
N SER A 179 40.14 5.47 14.05
CA SER A 179 41.41 5.03 13.48
C SER A 179 41.96 3.79 14.21
N SER A 180 41.22 2.68 14.19
CA SER A 180 41.59 1.45 14.92
C SER A 180 42.17 0.33 14.03
N ASP A 181 42.27 0.52 12.71
CA ASP A 181 42.64 -0.57 11.79
C ASP A 181 44.16 -0.81 11.61
N SER A 182 45.01 -0.02 12.28
CA SER A 182 46.48 -0.16 12.17
C SER A 182 47.05 -1.32 13.00
N SER A 183 46.49 -1.56 14.20
CA SER A 183 47.04 -2.51 15.17
C SER A 183 46.86 -3.97 14.74
N ASN A 184 45.72 -4.28 14.14
CA ASN A 184 45.39 -5.65 13.71
C ASN A 184 46.21 -6.07 12.48
N LYS A 185 46.46 -5.13 11.56
CA LYS A 185 47.31 -5.38 10.38
C LYS A 185 48.76 -5.66 10.77
N ALA A 186 49.31 -4.91 11.74
CA ALA A 186 50.67 -5.14 12.22
C ALA A 186 50.84 -6.52 12.88
N ARG A 187 49.85 -6.95 13.66
CA ARG A 187 49.83 -8.31 14.28
C ARG A 187 49.74 -9.42 13.24
N LEU A 188 48.90 -9.26 12.22
CA LEU A 188 48.70 -10.29 11.20
C LEU A 188 49.96 -10.45 10.33
N MET A 189 50.63 -9.34 10.02
CA MET A 189 51.92 -9.36 9.32
C MET A 189 53.05 -9.96 10.16
N SER A 190 53.05 -9.78 11.49
CA SER A 190 54.06 -10.42 12.35
C SER A 190 53.86 -11.93 12.47
N VAL A 191 52.60 -12.40 12.49
CA VAL A 191 52.27 -13.83 12.53
C VAL A 191 52.66 -14.51 11.21
N LEU A 192 52.36 -13.90 10.06
CA LEU A 192 52.77 -14.44 8.77
C LEU A 192 54.30 -14.55 8.63
N LYS A 193 55.03 -13.54 9.11
CA LYS A 193 56.50 -13.56 9.11
C LYS A 193 57.10 -14.65 10.01
N SER A 194 56.38 -15.07 11.06
CA SER A 194 56.83 -16.16 11.95
C SER A 194 56.61 -17.57 11.40
N ILE A 195 55.82 -17.71 10.32
CA ILE A 195 55.53 -19.01 9.69
C ILE A 195 56.47 -19.27 8.51
N GLU A 196 57.09 -18.23 7.95
CA GLU A 196 57.96 -18.30 6.77
C GLU A 196 59.46 -18.43 7.10
N GLY A 197 59.82 -18.65 8.37
CA GLY A 197 61.21 -18.79 8.85
C GLY A 197 61.43 -20.02 9.71
#